data_AF-A0A1F6EI36-F1
#
_entry.id   AF-A0A1F6EI36-F1
#
_cell.length_a   1.000
_cell.length_b   1.000
_cell.length_c   1.000
_cell.angle_alpha   90.00
_cell.angle_beta   90.00
_cell.angle_gamma   90.00
#
_symmetry.space_group_name_H-M   'P 1'
#
loop_
_entity.id
_entity.type
_entity.pdbx_description
1 polymer ?
#
loop_
_entity_poly.entity_id
_entity_poly.type
_entity_poly.pdbx_seq_one_letter_code
_entity_poly.pdbx_strand_id
1 'polypeptide(L)'
;MVAYQINEQYRAIDAVAGASVDIARASDLAADALRGGGRLIYVGAGTSGRLAVLDAAECFPTFGLTEDEILAVIAGGQGALVNSIEGAEDDEEDGRNQMRVVGVSEKDVVCGVAASGTTPFTLAALAYARASGAATVFITCDAIPKNKQGGAVADVIVHLDTGAEVISGSTRLKAGTAQKIALNTISTTLAILLNKVYGGLMVDVVVKNAKLVRRARSLVQLLCGLDEDKAQSLLERADMNVKKAVVMHYASVDRQAAEEILKRKGGSLRAIIGDIDYVNPASRSTSQRGNSLIVREAHWVSHASRWLADKVEQYDARRVYVPAGETLRPLYAKWRASPPDVLQKLTLYQVDEIVEGDAEGCFAQFFVKELPKHTVHPPSEFTPADLAILGLGMNGHVAFHEPGVPLEFNFGNVLITPETATQLEIPAGTLARTYGVAAFLKTRAILLVVVGERKRDVFKRFMERDRALLASALWEHSDLTVLTDIDTAL
;
A
#
# COMPACT_ATOMS: atom_id res chain seq x y z
N MET A 1 -25.08 -2.58 -4.29
CA MET A 1 -24.79 -3.62 -3.27
C MET A 1 -23.40 -4.21 -3.39
N VAL A 2 -23.02 -4.85 -4.51
CA VAL A 2 -21.67 -5.44 -4.69
C VAL A 2 -20.56 -4.38 -4.54
N ALA A 3 -20.68 -3.24 -5.23
CA ALA A 3 -19.72 -2.14 -5.11
C ALA A 3 -19.58 -1.62 -3.66
N TYR A 4 -20.68 -1.59 -2.89
CA TYR A 4 -20.65 -1.21 -1.48
C TYR A 4 -19.87 -2.22 -0.62
N GLN A 5 -20.08 -3.53 -0.84
CA GLN A 5 -19.32 -4.58 -0.15
C GLN A 5 -17.82 -4.51 -0.45
N ILE A 6 -17.46 -4.22 -1.71
CA ILE A 6 -16.06 -4.02 -2.12
C ILE A 6 -15.48 -2.78 -1.44
N ASN A 7 -16.20 -1.65 -1.49
CA ASN A 7 -15.74 -0.40 -0.89
C ASN A 7 -15.53 -0.52 0.62
N GLU A 8 -16.40 -1.27 1.31
CA GLU A 8 -16.26 -1.53 2.73
C GLU A 8 -14.95 -2.29 3.06
N GLN A 9 -14.38 -3.08 2.13
CA GLN A 9 -13.09 -3.73 2.35
C GLN A 9 -11.92 -2.74 2.50
N TYR A 10 -12.03 -1.50 2.01
CA TYR A 10 -10.96 -0.50 2.20
C TYR A 10 -10.71 -0.20 3.68
N ARG A 11 -11.76 -0.24 4.51
CA ARG A 11 -11.61 -0.07 5.97
C ARG A 11 -10.73 -1.13 6.61
N ALA A 12 -10.65 -2.33 6.04
CA ALA A 12 -9.74 -3.36 6.52
C ALA A 12 -8.27 -2.95 6.33
N ILE A 13 -7.96 -2.24 5.24
CA ILE A 13 -6.62 -1.71 4.97
C ILE A 13 -6.30 -0.57 5.94
N ASP A 14 -7.24 0.36 6.13
CA ASP A 14 -7.08 1.49 7.04
C ASP A 14 -6.86 1.02 8.50
N ALA A 15 -7.65 0.03 8.94
CA ALA A 15 -7.51 -0.57 10.27
C ALA A 15 -6.13 -1.19 10.50
N VAL A 16 -5.60 -1.89 9.49
CA VAL A 16 -4.27 -2.51 9.57
C VAL A 16 -3.16 -1.47 9.52
N ALA A 17 -3.31 -0.43 8.70
CA ALA A 17 -2.37 0.69 8.65
C ALA A 17 -2.29 1.41 10.01
N GLY A 18 -3.44 1.65 10.64
CA GLY A 18 -3.54 2.23 11.98
C GLY A 18 -2.89 1.37 13.07
N ALA A 19 -2.85 0.05 12.90
CA ALA A 19 -2.23 -0.89 13.84
C ALA A 19 -0.75 -1.23 13.51
N SER A 20 -0.12 -0.51 12.57
CA SER A 20 1.23 -0.81 12.07
C SER A 20 2.30 -0.91 13.15
N VAL A 21 2.24 -0.05 14.18
CA VAL A 21 3.19 -0.06 15.31
C VAL A 21 3.07 -1.36 16.12
N ASP A 22 1.86 -1.81 16.44
CA ASP A 22 1.66 -3.04 17.20
C ASP A 22 1.93 -4.29 16.36
N ILE A 23 1.67 -4.24 15.05
CA ILE A 23 2.08 -5.29 14.11
C ILE A 23 3.61 -5.40 14.06
N ALA A 24 4.34 -4.29 14.04
CA ALA A 24 5.79 -4.29 14.10
C ALA A 24 6.28 -4.91 15.42
N ARG A 25 5.72 -4.52 16.56
CA ARG A 25 6.05 -5.10 17.88
C ARG A 25 5.77 -6.60 17.94
N ALA A 26 4.65 -7.06 17.38
CA ALA A 26 4.34 -8.49 17.29
C ALA A 26 5.36 -9.24 16.42
N SER A 27 5.78 -8.63 15.31
CA SER A 27 6.78 -9.19 14.40
C SER A 27 8.17 -9.29 15.05
N ASP A 28 8.57 -8.25 15.80
CA ASP A 28 9.84 -8.23 16.53
C ASP A 28 9.88 -9.31 17.62
N LEU A 29 8.79 -9.44 18.41
CA LEU A 29 8.67 -10.51 19.41
C LEU A 29 8.80 -11.90 18.79
N ALA A 30 8.09 -12.14 17.68
CA ALA A 30 8.19 -13.41 16.96
C ALA A 30 9.62 -13.64 16.42
N ALA A 31 10.27 -12.62 15.88
CA ALA A 31 11.63 -12.74 15.35
C ALA A 31 12.65 -13.07 16.44
N ASP A 32 12.52 -12.44 17.61
CA ASP A 32 13.40 -12.71 18.75
C ASP A 32 13.17 -14.11 19.33
N ALA A 33 11.92 -14.57 19.41
CA ALA A 33 11.59 -15.94 19.80
C ALA A 33 12.23 -16.97 18.86
N LEU A 34 12.04 -16.83 17.54
CA LEU A 34 12.61 -17.76 16.56
C LEU A 34 14.15 -17.74 16.56
N ARG A 35 14.78 -16.57 16.75
CA ARG A 35 16.25 -16.48 16.93
C ARG A 35 16.72 -17.21 18.20
N GLY A 36 15.90 -17.20 19.25
CA GLY A 36 16.12 -17.95 20.50
C GLY A 36 15.81 -19.45 20.41
N GLY A 37 15.37 -19.94 19.25
CA GLY A 37 14.96 -21.33 19.04
C GLY A 37 13.56 -21.67 19.57
N GLY A 38 12.71 -20.66 19.79
CA GLY A 38 11.28 -20.83 20.04
C GLY A 38 10.44 -20.73 18.78
N ARG A 39 9.10 -20.70 18.95
CA ARG A 39 8.12 -20.74 17.85
C ARG A 39 7.17 -19.56 17.86
N LEU A 40 6.58 -19.27 16.70
CA LEU A 40 5.35 -18.48 16.57
C LEU A 40 4.16 -19.44 16.44
N ILE A 41 3.26 -19.40 17.41
CA ILE A 41 2.09 -20.28 17.49
C ILE A 41 0.83 -19.44 17.32
N TYR A 42 0.16 -19.57 16.18
CA TYR A 42 -1.16 -18.97 16.02
C TYR A 42 -2.23 -19.83 16.70
N VAL A 43 -3.23 -19.18 17.29
CA VAL A 43 -4.40 -19.87 17.86
C VAL A 43 -5.69 -19.11 17.59
N GLY A 44 -6.74 -19.81 17.13
CA GLY A 44 -8.03 -19.17 16.85
C GLY A 44 -9.14 -20.16 16.55
N ALA A 45 -10.36 -19.63 16.34
CA ALA A 45 -11.53 -20.41 15.96
C ALA A 45 -12.15 -19.89 14.66
N GLY A 46 -13.00 -20.70 14.03
CA GLY A 46 -13.78 -20.28 12.85
C GLY A 46 -12.92 -19.68 11.74
N THR A 47 -13.34 -18.54 11.18
CA THR A 47 -12.59 -17.84 10.13
C THR A 47 -11.21 -17.38 10.60
N SER A 48 -11.09 -16.85 11.82
CA SER A 48 -9.82 -16.38 12.36
C SER A 48 -8.79 -17.51 12.46
N GLY A 49 -9.19 -18.67 12.97
CA GLY A 49 -8.35 -19.87 13.01
C GLY A 49 -7.95 -20.37 11.62
N ARG A 50 -8.88 -20.35 10.64
CA ARG A 50 -8.56 -20.76 9.26
C ARG A 50 -7.58 -19.81 8.57
N LEU A 51 -7.69 -18.50 8.80
CA LEU A 51 -6.75 -17.52 8.26
C LEU A 51 -5.36 -17.67 8.89
N ALA A 52 -5.28 -17.96 10.18
CA ALA A 52 -4.03 -18.30 10.86
C ALA A 52 -3.37 -19.56 10.27
N VAL A 53 -4.15 -20.62 10.03
CA VAL A 53 -3.66 -21.84 9.39
C VAL A 53 -3.19 -21.56 7.96
N LEU A 54 -3.93 -20.74 7.21
CA LEU A 54 -3.53 -20.33 5.86
C LEU A 54 -2.16 -19.65 5.85
N ASP A 55 -1.95 -18.66 6.72
CA ASP A 55 -0.67 -17.93 6.81
C ASP A 55 0.49 -18.85 7.20
N ALA A 56 0.32 -19.68 8.24
CA ALA A 56 1.35 -20.63 8.66
C ALA A 56 1.72 -21.63 7.55
N ALA A 57 0.72 -22.17 6.83
CA ALA A 57 0.93 -23.12 5.74
C ALA A 57 1.70 -22.50 4.55
N GLU A 58 1.56 -21.20 4.32
CA GLU A 58 2.26 -20.49 3.25
C GLU A 58 3.72 -20.14 3.62
N CYS A 59 4.09 -20.17 4.90
CA CYS A 59 5.43 -19.79 5.36
C CYS A 59 6.51 -20.81 4.96
N PHE A 60 6.21 -22.11 4.96
CA PHE A 60 7.16 -23.14 4.53
C PHE A 60 7.56 -23.00 3.04
N PRO A 61 6.64 -23.04 2.06
CA PRO A 61 7.03 -22.95 0.65
C PRO A 61 7.64 -21.59 0.28
N THR A 62 7.29 -20.53 1.02
CA THR A 62 7.71 -19.14 0.77
C THR A 62 9.07 -18.83 1.40
N PHE A 63 9.24 -19.11 2.68
CA PHE A 63 10.39 -18.66 3.49
C PHE A 63 11.22 -19.81 4.06
N GLY A 64 10.82 -21.07 3.79
CA GLY A 64 11.46 -22.25 4.37
C GLY A 64 11.30 -22.34 5.89
N LEU A 65 10.29 -21.68 6.46
CA LEU A 65 9.94 -21.79 7.88
C LEU A 65 9.16 -23.08 8.10
N THR A 66 9.66 -23.94 8.97
CA THR A 66 9.11 -25.26 9.27
C THR A 66 8.02 -25.19 10.35
N GLU A 67 7.33 -26.32 10.58
CA GLU A 67 6.35 -26.44 11.68
C GLU A 67 7.00 -26.29 13.07
N ASP A 68 8.32 -26.46 13.16
CA ASP A 68 9.12 -26.21 14.36
C ASP A 68 9.48 -24.72 14.55
N GLU A 69 9.06 -23.85 13.62
CA GLU A 69 9.26 -22.40 13.68
C GLU A 69 7.92 -21.66 13.70
N ILE A 70 6.95 -22.09 12.89
CA ILE A 70 5.62 -21.50 12.81
C ILE A 70 4.54 -22.57 12.65
N LEU A 71 3.51 -22.51 13.50
CA LEU A 71 2.36 -23.41 13.42
C LEU A 71 1.07 -22.71 13.83
N ALA A 72 -0.07 -23.34 13.52
CA ALA A 72 -1.39 -22.83 13.84
C ALA A 72 -2.26 -23.90 14.50
N VAL A 73 -2.99 -23.49 15.54
CA VAL A 73 -3.97 -24.29 16.27
C VAL A 73 -5.35 -23.70 16.01
N ILE A 74 -6.28 -24.56 15.56
CA ILE A 74 -7.67 -24.20 15.32
C ILE A 74 -8.60 -24.95 16.26
N ALA A 75 -9.56 -24.25 16.87
CA ALA A 75 -10.62 -24.85 17.67
C ALA A 75 -11.37 -25.93 16.88
N GLY A 76 -11.56 -27.11 17.48
CA GLY A 76 -12.17 -28.26 16.79
C GLY A 76 -11.21 -29.03 15.84
N GLY A 77 -9.94 -28.65 15.80
CA GLY A 77 -8.88 -29.39 15.10
C GLY A 77 -9.02 -29.41 13.57
N GLN A 78 -8.37 -30.38 12.90
CA GLN A 78 -8.33 -30.46 11.44
C GLN A 78 -9.72 -30.50 10.78
N GLY A 79 -10.72 -31.09 11.43
CA GLY A 79 -12.10 -31.12 10.93
C GLY A 79 -12.70 -29.71 10.74
N ALA A 80 -12.27 -28.74 11.54
CA ALA A 80 -12.73 -27.35 11.49
C ALA A 80 -12.18 -26.58 10.28
N LEU A 81 -11.18 -27.11 9.56
CA LEU A 81 -10.63 -26.47 8.36
C LEU A 81 -11.64 -26.42 7.22
N VAL A 82 -12.41 -27.50 7.07
CA VAL A 82 -13.40 -27.66 5.98
C VAL A 82 -14.85 -27.52 6.46
N ASN A 83 -15.11 -27.79 7.75
CA ASN A 83 -16.44 -27.70 8.33
C ASN A 83 -16.48 -26.68 9.47
N SER A 84 -17.67 -26.19 9.82
CA SER A 84 -17.89 -25.50 11.10
C SER A 84 -18.18 -26.55 12.17
N ILE A 85 -17.50 -26.45 13.31
CA ILE A 85 -17.71 -27.33 14.46
C ILE A 85 -18.45 -26.53 15.53
N GLU A 86 -19.67 -26.95 15.84
CA GLU A 86 -20.53 -26.27 16.82
C GLU A 86 -19.90 -26.33 18.22
N GLY A 87 -19.90 -25.20 18.94
CA GLY A 87 -19.39 -25.08 20.31
C GLY A 87 -17.86 -25.10 20.47
N ALA A 88 -17.09 -25.37 19.41
CA ALA A 88 -15.63 -25.44 19.51
C ALA A 88 -14.99 -24.11 19.94
N GLU A 89 -15.57 -22.98 19.54
CA GLU A 89 -15.05 -21.65 19.91
C GLU A 89 -15.28 -21.28 21.37
N ASP A 90 -16.26 -21.94 22.03
CA ASP A 90 -16.62 -21.74 23.43
C ASP A 90 -15.88 -22.68 24.39
N ASP A 91 -15.12 -23.65 23.87
CA ASP A 91 -14.40 -24.64 24.68
C ASP A 91 -13.08 -24.08 25.24
N GLU A 92 -13.15 -23.48 26.44
CA GLU A 92 -11.96 -23.01 27.15
C GLU A 92 -10.98 -24.15 27.52
N GLU A 93 -11.51 -25.35 27.78
CA GLU A 93 -10.68 -26.48 28.23
C GLU A 93 -9.84 -27.00 27.06
N ASP A 94 -10.44 -27.13 25.88
CA ASP A 94 -9.70 -27.47 24.66
C ASP A 94 -8.65 -26.39 24.35
N GLY A 95 -8.96 -25.10 24.48
CA GLY A 95 -7.99 -24.02 24.29
C GLY A 95 -6.73 -24.17 25.15
N ARG A 96 -6.90 -24.50 26.43
CA ARG A 96 -5.77 -24.81 27.34
C ARG A 96 -5.07 -26.11 26.96
N ASN A 97 -5.85 -27.13 26.64
CA ASN A 97 -5.36 -28.45 26.30
C ASN A 97 -4.47 -28.44 25.06
N GLN A 98 -4.85 -27.69 24.02
CA GLN A 98 -4.05 -27.56 22.81
C GLN A 98 -2.70 -26.90 23.10
N MET A 99 -2.64 -25.85 23.91
CA MET A 99 -1.35 -25.22 24.29
C MET A 99 -0.47 -26.18 25.10
N ARG A 100 -1.08 -27.02 25.94
CA ARG A 100 -0.37 -28.07 26.67
C ARG A 100 0.17 -29.16 25.73
N VAL A 101 -0.62 -29.61 24.76
CA VAL A 101 -0.23 -30.64 23.78
C VAL A 101 0.88 -30.13 22.85
N VAL A 102 0.79 -28.88 22.40
CA VAL A 102 1.83 -28.20 21.61
C VAL A 102 3.12 -28.00 22.42
N GLY A 103 3.04 -28.07 23.76
CA GLY A 103 4.18 -27.90 24.66
C GLY A 103 4.68 -26.46 24.66
N VAL A 104 3.77 -25.48 24.79
CA VAL A 104 4.13 -24.06 24.88
C VAL A 104 5.07 -23.81 26.06
N SER A 105 6.16 -23.09 25.80
CA SER A 105 7.20 -22.73 26.75
C SER A 105 7.51 -21.23 26.75
N GLU A 106 8.36 -20.78 27.67
CA GLU A 106 8.83 -19.40 27.78
C GLU A 106 9.61 -18.88 26.55
N LYS A 107 10.01 -19.78 25.66
CA LYS A 107 10.69 -19.41 24.40
C LYS A 107 9.73 -19.06 23.28
N ASP A 108 8.47 -19.44 23.42
CA ASP A 108 7.47 -19.31 22.36
C ASP A 108 6.75 -17.96 22.41
N VAL A 109 6.18 -17.57 21.27
CA VAL A 109 5.20 -16.50 21.15
C VAL A 109 3.87 -17.12 20.74
N VAL A 110 2.82 -16.90 21.53
CA VAL A 110 1.46 -17.33 21.19
C VAL A 110 0.65 -16.13 20.72
N CYS A 111 0.18 -16.19 19.48
CA CYS A 111 -0.60 -15.15 18.83
C CYS A 111 -2.06 -15.61 18.66
N GLY A 112 -2.93 -15.09 19.52
CA GLY A 112 -4.37 -15.35 19.47
C GLY A 112 -5.06 -14.48 18.43
N VAL A 113 -5.95 -15.07 17.63
CA VAL A 113 -6.69 -14.36 16.59
C VAL A 113 -8.19 -14.56 16.82
N ALA A 114 -8.91 -13.48 17.14
CA ALA A 114 -10.36 -13.51 17.35
C ALA A 114 -10.98 -12.16 16.99
N ALA A 115 -11.86 -12.15 15.98
CA ALA A 115 -12.48 -10.91 15.50
C ALA A 115 -13.30 -10.21 16.60
N SER A 116 -14.09 -10.97 17.37
CA SER A 116 -14.96 -10.44 18.45
C SER A 116 -14.23 -10.02 19.72
N GLY A 117 -12.95 -10.37 19.86
CA GLY A 117 -12.21 -10.11 21.10
C GLY A 117 -12.55 -11.07 22.25
N THR A 118 -13.68 -11.78 22.20
CA THR A 118 -14.23 -12.51 23.36
C THR A 118 -14.20 -14.03 23.24
N THR A 119 -13.68 -14.61 22.15
CA THR A 119 -13.69 -16.05 21.89
C THR A 119 -13.03 -16.86 23.03
N PRO A 120 -13.79 -17.65 23.81
CA PRO A 120 -13.29 -18.33 25.01
C PRO A 120 -12.10 -19.28 24.75
N PHE A 121 -12.16 -20.08 23.68
CA PHE A 121 -11.05 -20.96 23.28
C PHE A 121 -9.73 -20.20 23.13
N THR A 122 -9.76 -19.10 22.37
CA THR A 122 -8.57 -18.28 22.08
C THR A 122 -8.04 -17.58 23.34
N LEU A 123 -8.93 -17.01 24.15
CA LEU A 123 -8.54 -16.33 25.38
C LEU A 123 -7.96 -17.30 26.43
N ALA A 124 -8.51 -18.52 26.52
CA ALA A 124 -8.00 -19.56 27.39
C ALA A 124 -6.61 -20.05 26.96
N ALA A 125 -6.37 -20.16 25.64
CA ALA A 125 -5.05 -20.47 25.09
C ALA A 125 -4.01 -19.38 25.42
N LEU A 126 -4.36 -18.09 25.25
CA LEU A 126 -3.48 -16.97 25.63
C LEU A 126 -3.18 -16.93 27.13
N ALA A 127 -4.19 -17.19 27.97
CA ALA A 127 -4.01 -17.25 29.41
C ALA A 127 -3.06 -18.39 29.81
N TYR A 128 -3.18 -19.56 29.18
CA TYR A 128 -2.26 -20.68 29.40
C TYR A 128 -0.83 -20.32 28.96
N ALA A 129 -0.68 -19.75 27.77
CA ALA A 129 0.62 -19.34 27.23
C ALA A 129 1.35 -18.38 28.17
N ARG A 130 0.66 -17.35 28.66
CA ARG A 130 1.20 -16.43 29.67
C ARG A 130 1.61 -17.16 30.96
N ALA A 131 0.79 -18.08 31.45
CA ALA A 131 1.11 -18.85 32.65
C ALA A 131 2.35 -19.75 32.46
N SER A 132 2.60 -20.20 31.23
CA SER A 132 3.83 -20.92 30.83
C SER A 132 5.03 -20.01 30.57
N GLY A 133 4.89 -18.68 30.74
CA GLY A 133 5.96 -17.70 30.52
C GLY A 133 6.17 -17.30 29.06
N ALA A 134 5.34 -17.77 28.13
CA ALA A 134 5.40 -17.38 26.72
C ALA A 134 4.97 -15.93 26.55
N ALA A 135 5.58 -15.24 25.58
CA ALA A 135 5.09 -13.94 25.15
C ALA A 135 3.76 -14.10 24.39
N THR A 136 2.87 -13.12 24.53
CA THR A 136 1.51 -13.20 24.00
C THR A 136 1.16 -12.02 23.11
N VAL A 137 0.60 -12.32 21.94
CA VAL A 137 0.03 -11.34 21.00
C VAL A 137 -1.46 -11.63 20.84
N PHE A 138 -2.29 -10.59 20.75
CA PHE A 138 -3.71 -10.76 20.44
C PHE A 138 -4.16 -9.85 19.30
N ILE A 139 -4.67 -10.46 18.23
CA ILE A 139 -5.26 -9.76 17.08
C ILE A 139 -6.77 -9.79 17.23
N THR A 140 -7.39 -8.61 17.29
CA THR A 140 -8.85 -8.45 17.41
C THR A 140 -9.37 -7.26 16.63
N CYS A 141 -10.65 -7.29 16.25
CA CYS A 141 -11.31 -6.23 15.47
C CYS A 141 -12.41 -5.51 16.25
N ASP A 142 -12.66 -5.94 17.48
CA ASP A 142 -13.70 -5.42 18.36
C ASP A 142 -13.08 -5.07 19.73
N ALA A 143 -13.93 -4.75 20.70
CA ALA A 143 -13.55 -4.32 22.03
C ALA A 143 -12.47 -5.24 22.65
N ILE A 144 -11.41 -4.61 23.12
CA ILE A 144 -10.30 -5.28 23.78
C ILE A 144 -10.78 -5.77 25.16
N PRO A 145 -10.84 -7.09 25.40
CA PRO A 145 -11.25 -7.62 26.69
C PRO A 145 -10.17 -7.37 27.76
N LYS A 146 -10.59 -7.41 29.02
CA LYS A 146 -9.68 -7.57 30.15
C LYS A 146 -9.54 -9.05 30.50
N ASN A 147 -8.38 -9.43 31.04
CA ASN A 147 -8.20 -10.78 31.59
C ASN A 147 -9.03 -10.96 32.87
N LYS A 148 -9.08 -12.20 33.41
CA LYS A 148 -9.86 -12.54 34.61
C LYS A 148 -9.44 -11.74 35.86
N GLN A 149 -8.25 -11.14 35.87
CA GLN A 149 -7.71 -10.28 36.95
C GLN A 149 -7.84 -8.78 36.65
N GLY A 150 -8.49 -8.38 35.56
CA GLY A 150 -8.70 -6.98 35.19
C GLY A 150 -7.52 -6.31 34.45
N GLY A 151 -6.46 -7.06 34.12
CA GLY A 151 -5.31 -6.61 33.33
C GLY A 151 -5.45 -6.89 31.83
N ALA A 152 -4.36 -6.64 31.08
CA ALA A 152 -4.30 -6.92 29.64
C ALA A 152 -4.36 -8.43 29.35
N VAL A 153 -5.00 -8.80 28.23
CA VAL A 153 -5.10 -10.20 27.78
C VAL A 153 -3.87 -10.68 27.01
N ALA A 154 -3.07 -9.77 26.46
CA ALA A 154 -1.85 -10.04 25.71
C ALA A 154 -0.80 -8.96 26.01
N ASP A 155 0.47 -9.27 25.77
CA ASP A 155 1.59 -8.32 25.96
C ASP A 155 1.64 -7.30 24.81
N VAL A 156 1.20 -7.73 23.62
CA VAL A 156 0.90 -6.86 22.47
C VAL A 156 -0.53 -7.11 22.01
N ILE A 157 -1.31 -6.05 21.85
CA ILE A 157 -2.67 -6.10 21.32
C ILE A 157 -2.68 -5.38 19.99
N VAL A 158 -2.95 -6.12 18.91
CA VAL A 158 -3.14 -5.61 17.56
C VAL A 158 -4.63 -5.40 17.36
N HIS A 159 -5.11 -4.19 17.65
CA HIS A 159 -6.51 -3.81 17.49
C HIS A 159 -6.78 -3.26 16.08
N LEU A 160 -7.51 -4.03 15.29
CA LEU A 160 -7.86 -3.74 13.91
C LEU A 160 -9.29 -3.20 13.84
N ASP A 161 -9.49 -1.91 14.14
CA ASP A 161 -10.82 -1.27 14.15
C ASP A 161 -11.41 -1.17 12.73
N THR A 162 -12.09 -2.23 12.30
CA THR A 162 -12.74 -2.29 10.98
C THR A 162 -14.14 -1.66 10.95
N GLY A 163 -14.66 -1.27 12.12
CA GLY A 163 -16.05 -0.88 12.33
C GLY A 163 -17.09 -1.96 11.99
N ALA A 164 -18.37 -1.57 12.00
CA ALA A 164 -19.49 -2.48 11.79
C ALA A 164 -19.48 -3.16 10.41
N GLU A 165 -19.78 -4.46 10.36
CA GLU A 165 -19.83 -5.23 9.12
C GLU A 165 -21.05 -4.89 8.24
N VAL A 166 -20.93 -5.12 6.92
CA VAL A 166 -22.04 -4.93 5.97
C VAL A 166 -23.24 -5.81 6.31
N ILE A 167 -22.97 -7.03 6.77
CA ILE A 167 -23.95 -7.92 7.37
C ILE A 167 -23.58 -7.98 8.85
N SER A 168 -24.46 -7.48 9.71
CA SER A 168 -24.23 -7.44 11.15
C SER A 168 -23.78 -8.81 11.68
N GLY A 169 -22.65 -8.82 12.41
CA GLY A 169 -22.04 -10.04 12.96
C GLY A 169 -21.25 -10.91 11.97
N SER A 170 -21.24 -10.62 10.66
CA SER A 170 -20.50 -11.42 9.68
C SER A 170 -19.02 -11.01 9.59
N THR A 171 -18.27 -11.26 10.66
CA THR A 171 -16.85 -10.90 10.80
C THR A 171 -15.91 -11.64 9.84
N ARG A 172 -16.41 -12.63 9.09
CA ARG A 172 -15.67 -13.23 7.97
C ARG A 172 -15.39 -12.26 6.81
N LEU A 173 -15.96 -11.06 6.85
CA LEU A 173 -15.85 -10.02 5.83
C LEU A 173 -14.67 -9.07 6.13
N LYS A 174 -14.91 -7.82 6.56
CA LYS A 174 -13.84 -6.84 6.75
C LYS A 174 -12.85 -7.27 7.83
N ALA A 175 -13.35 -7.75 8.96
CA ALA A 175 -12.50 -8.22 10.06
C ALA A 175 -11.60 -9.38 9.61
N GLY A 176 -12.14 -10.36 8.87
CA GLY A 176 -11.37 -11.44 8.25
C GLY A 176 -10.32 -10.94 7.26
N THR A 177 -10.66 -9.97 6.40
CA THR A 177 -9.70 -9.33 5.49
C THR A 177 -8.57 -8.63 6.26
N ALA A 178 -8.90 -7.87 7.32
CA ALA A 178 -7.92 -7.18 8.15
C ALA A 178 -6.99 -8.18 8.85
N GLN A 179 -7.55 -9.25 9.43
CA GLN A 179 -6.78 -10.34 10.04
C GLN A 179 -5.82 -10.98 9.03
N LYS A 180 -6.26 -11.24 7.80
CA LYS A 180 -5.39 -11.78 6.76
C LYS A 180 -4.22 -10.85 6.45
N ILE A 181 -4.49 -9.55 6.25
CA ILE A 181 -3.43 -8.57 5.96
C ILE A 181 -2.45 -8.50 7.14
N ALA A 182 -2.95 -8.44 8.39
CA ALA A 182 -2.12 -8.40 9.58
C ALA A 182 -1.25 -9.65 9.73
N LEU A 183 -1.81 -10.84 9.60
CA LEU A 183 -1.08 -12.11 9.65
C LEU A 183 0.02 -12.18 8.59
N ASN A 184 -0.32 -11.88 7.33
CA ASN A 184 0.67 -11.85 6.24
C ASN A 184 1.76 -10.80 6.48
N THR A 185 1.42 -9.66 7.09
CA THR A 185 2.40 -8.60 7.42
C THR A 185 3.33 -9.07 8.53
N ILE A 186 2.82 -9.75 9.56
CA ILE A 186 3.62 -10.32 10.64
C ILE A 186 4.56 -11.39 10.10
N SER A 187 4.05 -12.40 9.39
CA SER A 187 4.86 -13.51 8.89
C SER A 187 5.89 -13.07 7.85
N THR A 188 5.56 -12.11 6.99
CA THR A 188 6.49 -11.55 6.00
C THR A 188 7.56 -10.68 6.68
N THR A 189 7.18 -9.83 7.63
CA THR A 189 8.15 -9.02 8.40
C THR A 189 9.09 -9.91 9.20
N LEU A 190 8.56 -10.95 9.85
CA LEU A 190 9.34 -11.99 10.52
C LEU A 190 10.37 -12.62 9.57
N ALA A 191 9.96 -13.04 8.38
CA ALA A 191 10.86 -13.63 7.40
C ALA A 191 11.96 -12.66 6.93
N ILE A 192 11.65 -11.36 6.79
CA ILE A 192 12.63 -10.31 6.50
C ILE A 192 13.64 -10.19 7.65
N LEU A 193 13.16 -10.11 8.90
CA LEU A 193 13.99 -10.01 10.10
C LEU A 193 14.89 -11.25 10.32
N LEU A 194 14.46 -12.42 9.85
CA LEU A 194 15.21 -13.67 9.86
C LEU A 194 16.13 -13.86 8.63
N ASN A 195 16.33 -12.81 7.83
CA ASN A 195 17.17 -12.82 6.63
C ASN A 195 16.73 -13.83 5.55
N LYS A 196 15.45 -14.24 5.50
CA LYS A 196 14.92 -15.15 4.47
C LYS A 196 14.66 -14.43 3.13
N VAL A 197 14.75 -13.10 3.13
CA VAL A 197 14.51 -12.20 1.99
C VAL A 197 15.77 -11.36 1.72
N TYR A 198 16.06 -11.06 0.46
CA TYR A 198 17.18 -10.19 0.05
C TYR A 198 16.76 -9.22 -1.05
N GLY A 199 16.83 -7.90 -0.81
CA GLY A 199 16.43 -6.85 -1.77
C GLY A 199 15.00 -6.99 -2.34
N GLY A 200 14.07 -7.56 -1.56
CA GLY A 200 12.70 -7.86 -2.01
C GLY A 200 12.55 -9.19 -2.73
N LEU A 201 13.61 -9.99 -2.85
CA LEU A 201 13.58 -11.33 -3.43
C LEU A 201 13.49 -12.41 -2.34
N MET A 202 12.63 -13.39 -2.60
CA MET A 202 12.45 -14.59 -1.80
C MET A 202 13.59 -15.58 -2.06
N VAL A 203 14.70 -15.43 -1.33
CA VAL A 203 15.93 -16.21 -1.53
C VAL A 203 15.99 -17.49 -0.72
N ASP A 204 15.09 -17.69 0.26
CA ASP A 204 14.96 -18.93 1.04
C ASP A 204 13.76 -19.80 0.59
N VAL A 205 13.49 -19.78 -0.72
CA VAL A 205 12.40 -20.56 -1.33
C VAL A 205 12.70 -22.06 -1.30
N VAL A 206 11.73 -22.89 -0.90
CA VAL A 206 11.91 -24.35 -0.86
C VAL A 206 11.54 -24.96 -2.22
N VAL A 207 12.52 -25.51 -2.93
CA VAL A 207 12.35 -26.00 -4.30
C VAL A 207 11.74 -27.42 -4.31
N LYS A 208 10.40 -27.52 -4.33
CA LYS A 208 9.67 -28.81 -4.37
C LYS A 208 9.02 -29.15 -5.72
N ASN A 209 8.95 -28.23 -6.67
CA ASN A 209 8.28 -28.45 -7.95
C ASN A 209 8.93 -27.65 -9.08
N ALA A 210 8.60 -27.99 -10.33
CA ALA A 210 9.20 -27.38 -11.52
C ALA A 210 9.04 -25.85 -11.59
N LYS A 211 7.94 -25.29 -11.05
CA LYS A 211 7.75 -23.83 -10.97
C LYS A 211 8.77 -23.20 -10.02
N LEU A 212 9.00 -23.82 -8.86
CA LEU A 212 9.96 -23.33 -7.86
C LEU A 212 11.41 -23.54 -8.31
N VAL A 213 11.71 -24.59 -9.09
CA VAL A 213 13.02 -24.77 -9.75
C VAL A 213 13.29 -23.59 -10.69
N ARG A 214 12.34 -23.27 -11.57
CA ARG A 214 12.48 -22.12 -12.48
C ARG A 214 12.67 -20.81 -11.72
N ARG A 215 11.90 -20.58 -10.64
CA ARG A 215 12.04 -19.40 -9.80
C ARG A 215 13.42 -19.31 -9.16
N ALA A 216 13.89 -20.38 -8.54
CA ALA A 216 15.21 -20.44 -7.90
C ALA A 216 16.33 -20.17 -8.91
N ARG A 217 16.27 -20.78 -10.10
CA ARG A 217 17.21 -20.53 -11.18
C ARG A 217 17.19 -19.06 -11.62
N SER A 218 16.02 -18.48 -11.86
CA SER A 218 15.89 -17.06 -12.24
C SER A 218 16.46 -16.12 -11.17
N LEU A 219 16.32 -16.46 -9.88
CA LEU A 219 16.96 -15.72 -8.79
C LEU A 219 18.48 -15.80 -8.86
N VAL A 220 19.05 -16.98 -9.10
CA VAL A 220 20.50 -17.15 -9.26
C VAL A 220 21.01 -16.41 -10.49
N GLN A 221 20.31 -16.46 -11.63
CA GLN A 221 20.66 -15.68 -12.82
C GLN A 221 20.69 -14.18 -12.52
N LEU A 222 19.64 -13.68 -11.86
CA LEU A 222 19.51 -12.26 -11.52
C LEU A 222 20.59 -11.80 -10.55
N LEU A 223 20.82 -12.56 -9.47
CA LEU A 223 21.74 -12.19 -8.40
C LEU A 223 23.21 -12.38 -8.76
N CYS A 224 23.53 -13.34 -9.63
CA CYS A 224 24.92 -13.67 -10.00
C CYS A 224 25.30 -13.23 -11.43
N GLY A 225 24.37 -12.65 -12.20
CA GLY A 225 24.62 -12.26 -13.59
C GLY A 225 24.97 -13.44 -14.51
N LEU A 226 24.43 -14.62 -14.23
CA LEU A 226 24.72 -15.86 -14.94
C LEU A 226 23.68 -16.18 -16.02
N ASP A 227 24.12 -16.86 -17.07
CA ASP A 227 23.22 -17.50 -18.04
C ASP A 227 22.46 -18.69 -17.41
N GLU A 228 21.46 -19.19 -18.13
CA GLU A 228 20.54 -20.22 -17.63
C GLU A 228 21.27 -21.51 -17.22
N ASP A 229 22.20 -21.97 -18.04
CA ASP A 229 22.92 -23.23 -17.84
C ASP A 229 23.89 -23.14 -16.66
N LYS A 230 24.64 -22.03 -16.53
CA LYS A 230 25.51 -21.80 -15.38
C LYS A 230 24.73 -21.62 -14.09
N ALA A 231 23.61 -20.92 -14.13
CA ALA A 231 22.75 -20.75 -12.95
C ALA A 231 22.14 -22.09 -12.52
N GLN A 232 21.69 -22.92 -13.46
CA GLN A 232 21.18 -24.26 -13.19
C GLN A 232 22.25 -25.15 -12.56
N SER A 233 23.45 -25.22 -13.16
CA SER A 233 24.57 -26.02 -12.64
C SER A 233 25.02 -25.55 -11.24
N LEU A 234 25.07 -24.23 -11.01
CA LEU A 234 25.40 -23.67 -9.71
C LEU A 234 24.33 -24.01 -8.65
N LEU A 235 23.05 -23.93 -9.02
CA LEU A 235 21.93 -24.26 -8.14
C LEU A 235 21.93 -25.75 -7.76
N GLU A 236 22.23 -26.65 -8.71
CA GLU A 236 22.39 -28.09 -8.46
C GLU A 236 23.55 -28.38 -7.49
N ARG A 237 24.71 -27.75 -7.71
CA ARG A 237 25.86 -27.86 -6.80
C ARG A 237 25.58 -27.30 -5.40
N ALA A 238 24.61 -26.40 -5.30
CA ALA A 238 24.15 -25.78 -4.06
C ALA A 238 22.98 -26.53 -3.40
N ASP A 239 22.66 -27.75 -3.86
CA ASP A 239 21.55 -28.56 -3.34
C ASP A 239 20.19 -27.84 -3.45
N MET A 240 19.98 -27.20 -4.60
CA MET A 240 18.77 -26.43 -4.93
C MET A 240 18.49 -25.25 -3.99
N ASN A 241 19.49 -24.79 -3.21
CA ASN A 241 19.37 -23.64 -2.31
C ASN A 241 19.97 -22.37 -2.93
N VAL A 242 19.12 -21.35 -3.12
CA VAL A 242 19.52 -20.08 -3.76
C VAL A 242 20.58 -19.34 -2.94
N LYS A 243 20.47 -19.27 -1.61
CA LYS A 243 21.45 -18.57 -0.78
C LYS A 243 22.81 -19.24 -0.85
N LYS A 244 22.87 -20.58 -0.76
CA LYS A 244 24.12 -21.33 -0.93
C LYS A 244 24.72 -21.06 -2.31
N ALA A 245 23.93 -21.10 -3.38
CA ALA A 245 24.38 -20.82 -4.74
C ALA A 245 25.00 -19.41 -4.87
N VAL A 246 24.31 -18.39 -4.35
CA VAL A 246 24.79 -17.00 -4.38
C VAL A 246 26.10 -16.85 -3.60
N VAL A 247 26.21 -17.45 -2.41
CA VAL A 247 27.46 -17.40 -1.61
C VAL A 247 28.60 -18.15 -2.29
N MET A 248 28.34 -19.33 -2.87
CA MET A 248 29.34 -20.07 -3.65
C MET A 248 29.89 -19.22 -4.81
N HIS A 249 29.02 -18.47 -5.49
CA HIS A 249 29.41 -17.58 -6.58
C HIS A 249 30.31 -16.43 -6.11
N TYR A 250 29.83 -15.61 -5.15
CA TYR A 250 30.54 -14.40 -4.75
C TYR A 250 31.78 -14.67 -3.88
N ALA A 251 31.75 -15.71 -3.04
CA ALA A 251 32.90 -16.08 -2.20
C ALA A 251 33.85 -17.07 -2.89
N SER A 252 33.50 -17.59 -4.08
CA SER A 252 34.30 -18.59 -4.81
C SER A 252 34.63 -19.84 -3.97
N VAL A 253 33.63 -20.36 -3.26
CA VAL A 253 33.77 -21.50 -2.34
C VAL A 253 32.87 -22.68 -2.74
N ASP A 254 33.13 -23.84 -2.16
CA ASP A 254 32.24 -24.99 -2.29
C ASP A 254 30.98 -24.86 -1.42
N ARG A 255 30.07 -25.85 -1.56
CA ARG A 255 28.80 -25.89 -0.84
C ARG A 255 28.97 -25.90 0.68
N GLN A 256 29.95 -26.65 1.19
CA GLN A 256 30.15 -26.80 2.63
C GLN A 256 30.65 -25.50 3.24
N ALA A 257 31.64 -24.86 2.62
CA ALA A 257 32.13 -23.55 3.03
C ALA A 257 31.05 -22.46 2.90
N ALA A 258 30.22 -22.48 1.86
CA ALA A 258 29.09 -21.55 1.72
C ALA A 258 28.06 -21.70 2.86
N GLU A 259 27.76 -22.94 3.26
CA GLU A 259 26.88 -23.23 4.39
C GLU A 259 27.45 -22.74 5.72
N GLU A 260 28.76 -22.90 5.95
CA GLU A 260 29.43 -22.36 7.13
C GLU A 260 29.42 -20.83 7.16
N ILE A 261 29.65 -20.17 6.02
CA ILE A 261 29.59 -18.70 5.90
C ILE A 261 28.18 -18.21 6.22
N LEU A 262 27.14 -18.83 5.64
CA LEU A 262 25.74 -18.50 5.93
C LEU A 262 25.44 -18.65 7.42
N LYS A 263 25.85 -19.76 8.04
CA LYS A 263 25.63 -20.00 9.47
C LYS A 263 26.30 -18.93 10.33
N ARG A 264 27.56 -18.57 10.05
CA ARG A 264 28.30 -17.53 10.79
C ARG A 264 27.69 -16.14 10.66
N LYS A 265 26.98 -15.85 9.56
CA LYS A 265 26.34 -14.56 9.28
C LYS A 265 24.83 -14.56 9.52
N GLY A 266 24.30 -15.54 10.26
CA GLY A 266 22.86 -15.62 10.58
C GLY A 266 21.97 -15.73 9.35
N GLY A 267 22.49 -16.34 8.28
CA GLY A 267 21.81 -16.49 6.98
C GLY A 267 21.71 -15.20 6.16
N SER A 268 22.33 -14.10 6.56
CA SER A 268 22.19 -12.82 5.85
C SER A 268 23.05 -12.74 4.60
N LEU A 269 22.42 -12.78 3.42
CA LEU A 269 23.13 -12.49 2.15
C LEU A 269 23.71 -11.09 2.14
N ARG A 270 22.96 -10.08 2.65
CA ARG A 270 23.45 -8.70 2.73
C ARG A 270 24.74 -8.58 3.56
N ALA A 271 24.85 -9.32 4.67
CA ALA A 271 26.07 -9.33 5.48
C ALA A 271 27.27 -10.05 4.82
N ILE A 272 27.03 -10.83 3.76
CA ILE A 272 28.07 -11.60 3.05
C ILE A 272 28.51 -10.86 1.78
N ILE A 273 27.56 -10.39 0.97
CA ILE A 273 27.82 -9.82 -0.37
C ILE A 273 27.44 -8.34 -0.51
N GLY A 274 26.94 -7.69 0.54
CA GLY A 274 26.45 -6.31 0.49
C GLY A 274 25.09 -6.19 -0.22
N ASP A 275 24.70 -4.96 -0.52
CA ASP A 275 23.61 -4.69 -1.47
C ASP A 275 24.20 -4.69 -2.88
N ILE A 276 23.71 -5.59 -3.72
CA ILE A 276 24.11 -5.67 -5.12
C ILE A 276 23.07 -4.93 -5.98
N ASP A 277 23.54 -4.19 -6.98
CA ASP A 277 22.66 -3.50 -7.91
C ASP A 277 22.06 -4.51 -8.91
N TYR A 278 20.77 -4.78 -8.78
CA TYR A 278 19.99 -5.53 -9.76
C TYR A 278 18.62 -4.90 -9.96
N VAL A 279 18.08 -5.03 -11.17
CA VAL A 279 16.71 -4.57 -11.45
C VAL A 279 15.74 -5.66 -10.99
N ASN A 280 14.99 -5.40 -9.92
CA ASN A 280 13.96 -6.32 -9.47
C ASN A 280 12.86 -6.44 -10.56
N PRO A 281 12.64 -7.62 -11.16
CA PRO A 281 11.59 -7.77 -12.18
C PRO A 281 10.19 -7.52 -11.61
N ALA A 282 9.97 -7.75 -10.30
CA ALA A 282 8.70 -7.47 -9.63
C ALA A 282 8.44 -5.96 -9.43
N SER A 283 9.47 -5.11 -9.56
CA SER A 283 9.28 -3.65 -9.62
C SER A 283 8.95 -3.16 -11.04
N ARG A 284 8.91 -4.06 -12.04
CA ARG A 284 8.42 -3.78 -13.38
C ARG A 284 7.00 -4.33 -13.54
N SER A 285 6.03 -3.42 -13.45
CA SER A 285 4.61 -3.58 -13.85
C SER A 285 3.70 -4.46 -12.97
N THR A 286 2.85 -3.80 -12.17
CA THR A 286 1.39 -3.96 -12.27
C THR A 286 0.73 -2.62 -11.99
N SER A 287 -0.03 -2.15 -12.97
CA SER A 287 -1.02 -1.09 -12.82
C SER A 287 -1.94 -1.41 -11.63
N GLN A 288 -1.74 -0.69 -10.53
CA GLN A 288 -2.75 -0.63 -9.48
C GLN A 288 -4.06 -0.16 -10.13
N ARG A 289 -5.15 -0.87 -9.82
CA ARG A 289 -6.55 -0.47 -10.06
C ARG A 289 -7.19 -0.41 -8.67
N GLY A 290 -7.37 0.82 -8.19
CA GLY A 290 -7.70 1.22 -6.81
C GLY A 290 -6.92 2.49 -6.47
N ASN A 291 -7.18 3.54 -7.25
CA ASN A 291 -6.14 4.45 -7.73
C ASN A 291 -6.28 5.87 -7.19
N SER A 292 -5.84 6.07 -5.96
CA SER A 292 -5.49 7.41 -5.49
C SER A 292 -4.14 7.33 -4.80
N LEU A 293 -3.08 7.61 -5.55
CA LEU A 293 -1.71 7.53 -5.05
C LEU A 293 -1.27 8.91 -4.57
N ILE A 294 -0.85 9.04 -3.31
CA ILE A 294 -0.16 10.24 -2.83
C ILE A 294 1.33 9.99 -2.89
N VAL A 295 2.06 10.83 -3.62
CA VAL A 295 3.52 10.81 -3.66
C VAL A 295 4.03 12.09 -2.99
N ARG A 296 4.78 11.91 -1.91
CA ARG A 296 5.42 13.00 -1.16
C ARG A 296 6.87 13.13 -1.60
N GLU A 297 7.19 14.14 -2.39
CA GLU A 297 8.57 14.32 -2.87
C GLU A 297 8.94 15.76 -3.20
N ALA A 298 10.13 16.18 -2.74
CA ALA A 298 10.70 17.49 -3.05
C ALA A 298 10.94 17.71 -4.56
N HIS A 299 11.06 16.62 -5.34
CA HIS A 299 11.28 16.63 -6.80
C HIS A 299 9.99 16.33 -7.60
N TRP A 300 8.84 16.80 -7.13
CA TRP A 300 7.52 16.56 -7.75
C TRP A 300 7.47 16.85 -9.26
N VAL A 301 8.23 17.84 -9.76
CA VAL A 301 8.24 18.23 -11.18
C VAL A 301 8.68 17.07 -12.09
N SER A 302 9.65 16.28 -11.64
CA SER A 302 10.13 15.11 -12.38
C SER A 302 9.12 13.98 -12.39
N HIS A 303 8.41 13.79 -11.28
CA HIS A 303 7.33 12.81 -11.20
C HIS A 303 6.11 13.21 -12.02
N ALA A 304 5.71 14.47 -12.01
CA ALA A 304 4.63 14.97 -12.86
C ALA A 304 4.93 14.74 -14.36
N SER A 305 6.19 14.94 -14.77
CA SER A 305 6.61 14.67 -16.15
C SER A 305 6.60 13.18 -16.50
N ARG A 306 7.03 12.32 -15.56
CA ARG A 306 7.01 10.86 -15.75
C ARG A 306 5.57 10.33 -15.76
N TRP A 307 4.74 10.80 -14.83
CA TRP A 307 3.32 10.49 -14.76
C TRP A 307 2.63 10.77 -16.10
N LEU A 308 2.91 11.92 -16.73
CA LEU A 308 2.35 12.22 -18.03
C LEU A 308 2.78 11.18 -19.08
N ALA A 309 4.07 10.85 -19.16
CA ALA A 309 4.57 9.83 -20.09
C ALA A 309 3.89 8.47 -19.87
N ASP A 310 3.85 8.02 -18.61
CA ASP A 310 3.27 6.74 -18.22
C ASP A 310 1.78 6.68 -18.55
N LYS A 311 1.02 7.74 -18.24
CA LYS A 311 -0.43 7.77 -18.47
C LYS A 311 -0.80 7.94 -19.94
N VAL A 312 0.02 8.63 -20.72
CA VAL A 312 -0.15 8.71 -22.17
C VAL A 312 0.00 7.34 -22.80
N GLU A 313 1.04 6.59 -22.42
CA GLU A 313 1.23 5.22 -22.89
C GLU A 313 0.12 4.29 -22.38
N GLN A 314 -0.20 4.34 -21.08
CA GLN A 314 -1.19 3.46 -20.45
C GLN A 314 -2.59 3.59 -21.09
N TYR A 315 -2.99 4.82 -21.44
CA TYR A 315 -4.34 5.11 -21.92
C TYR A 315 -4.43 5.44 -23.41
N ASP A 316 -3.31 5.38 -24.15
CA ASP A 316 -3.19 5.94 -25.51
C ASP A 316 -3.78 7.36 -25.58
N ALA A 317 -3.44 8.18 -24.57
CA ALA A 317 -4.06 9.49 -24.40
C ALA A 317 -3.62 10.46 -25.50
N ARG A 318 -4.55 11.29 -25.97
CA ARG A 318 -4.31 12.30 -27.01
C ARG A 318 -4.62 13.70 -26.55
N ARG A 319 -5.50 13.85 -25.56
CA ARG A 319 -6.01 15.15 -25.11
C ARG A 319 -5.80 15.30 -23.62
N VAL A 320 -5.22 16.43 -23.21
CA VAL A 320 -4.88 16.68 -21.80
C VAL A 320 -5.36 18.05 -21.39
N TYR A 321 -6.10 18.10 -20.28
CA TYR A 321 -6.42 19.34 -19.59
C TYR A 321 -5.23 19.87 -18.80
N VAL A 322 -4.96 21.17 -18.90
CA VAL A 322 -3.88 21.88 -18.19
C VAL A 322 -4.38 23.24 -17.67
N PRO A 323 -4.16 23.61 -16.40
CA PRO A 323 -4.56 24.91 -15.86
C PRO A 323 -3.44 25.93 -15.96
N ALA A 324 -3.82 27.20 -16.06
CA ALA A 324 -2.85 28.27 -15.88
C ALA A 324 -2.45 28.41 -14.40
N GLY A 325 -1.41 29.19 -14.13
CA GLY A 325 -1.07 29.65 -12.78
C GLY A 325 0.27 29.15 -12.22
N GLU A 326 0.57 29.66 -11.02
CA GLU A 326 1.91 29.53 -10.41
C GLU A 326 2.26 28.09 -10.02
N THR A 327 1.28 27.32 -9.57
CA THR A 327 1.50 25.95 -9.03
C THR A 327 2.22 25.04 -10.02
N LEU A 328 1.81 25.09 -11.30
CA LEU A 328 2.36 24.24 -12.36
C LEU A 328 3.44 24.93 -13.19
N ARG A 329 3.75 26.21 -12.95
CA ARG A 329 4.79 26.93 -13.68
C ARG A 329 6.15 26.20 -13.67
N PRO A 330 6.62 25.58 -12.56
CA PRO A 330 7.85 24.78 -12.58
C PRO A 330 7.79 23.57 -13.52
N LEU A 331 6.61 22.96 -13.70
CA LEU A 331 6.40 21.87 -14.66
C LEU A 331 6.49 22.36 -16.09
N TYR A 332 5.84 23.48 -16.40
CA TYR A 332 5.93 24.08 -17.73
C TYR A 332 7.33 24.57 -18.06
N ALA A 333 8.06 25.13 -17.09
CA ALA A 333 9.46 25.49 -17.25
C ALA A 333 10.32 24.27 -17.59
N LYS A 334 10.07 23.12 -16.95
CA LYS A 334 10.73 21.85 -17.29
C LYS A 334 10.39 21.41 -18.72
N TRP A 335 9.11 21.42 -19.11
CA TRP A 335 8.71 21.04 -20.47
C TRP A 335 9.25 21.99 -21.55
N ARG A 336 9.38 23.28 -21.24
CA ARG A 336 10.00 24.26 -22.15
C ARG A 336 11.49 23.98 -22.36
N ALA A 337 12.21 23.60 -21.30
CA ALA A 337 13.64 23.30 -21.35
C ALA A 337 13.92 21.91 -21.95
N SER A 338 13.14 20.90 -21.56
CA SER A 338 13.29 19.50 -21.96
C SER A 338 11.89 18.86 -22.04
N PRO A 339 11.19 19.01 -23.18
CA PRO A 339 9.85 18.45 -23.35
C PRO A 339 9.92 16.92 -23.40
N PRO A 340 9.03 16.20 -22.70
CA PRO A 340 8.95 14.76 -22.85
C PRO A 340 8.42 14.41 -24.26
N ASP A 341 8.92 13.33 -24.86
CA ASP A 341 8.58 12.92 -26.24
C ASP A 341 7.07 12.76 -26.47
N VAL A 342 6.33 12.36 -25.42
CA VAL A 342 4.88 12.23 -25.46
C VAL A 342 4.16 13.56 -25.69
N LEU A 343 4.73 14.69 -25.25
CA LEU A 343 4.06 16.00 -25.27
C LEU A 343 3.75 16.46 -26.69
N GLN A 344 4.62 16.14 -27.65
CA GLN A 344 4.42 16.47 -29.06
C GLN A 344 3.23 15.74 -29.70
N LYS A 345 2.77 14.64 -29.07
CA LYS A 345 1.65 13.82 -29.55
C LYS A 345 0.31 14.22 -28.92
N LEU A 346 0.33 15.21 -28.03
CA LEU A 346 -0.82 15.64 -27.26
C LEU A 346 -1.41 16.95 -27.77
N THR A 347 -2.73 17.03 -27.72
CA THR A 347 -3.48 18.28 -27.79
C THR A 347 -3.75 18.76 -26.38
N LEU A 348 -3.29 19.97 -26.06
CA LEU A 348 -3.44 20.57 -24.73
C LEU A 348 -4.66 21.49 -24.71
N TYR A 349 -5.51 21.34 -23.70
CA TYR A 349 -6.69 22.17 -23.48
C TYR A 349 -6.54 22.91 -22.16
N GLN A 350 -6.59 24.24 -22.23
CA GLN A 350 -6.62 25.11 -21.06
C GLN A 350 -7.98 24.96 -20.36
N VAL A 351 -7.96 24.90 -19.03
CA VAL A 351 -9.19 24.65 -18.25
C VAL A 351 -9.86 25.90 -17.70
N ASP A 352 -9.21 27.05 -17.73
CA ASP A 352 -9.65 28.31 -17.13
C ASP A 352 -9.23 29.50 -18.00
N GLU A 353 -10.09 30.50 -18.20
CA GLU A 353 -9.74 31.75 -18.89
C GLU A 353 -10.62 32.91 -18.40
N ILE A 354 -10.05 34.12 -18.33
CA ILE A 354 -10.82 35.35 -18.14
C ILE A 354 -11.36 35.78 -19.50
N VAL A 355 -12.68 35.96 -19.60
CA VAL A 355 -13.37 36.21 -20.87
C VAL A 355 -13.95 37.61 -21.01
N GLU A 356 -13.64 38.50 -20.06
CA GLU A 356 -14.04 39.91 -20.11
C GLU A 356 -13.06 40.83 -19.37
N GLY A 357 -13.10 42.12 -19.72
CA GLY A 357 -12.33 43.17 -19.06
C GLY A 357 -10.86 43.22 -19.47
N ASP A 358 -10.06 44.01 -18.76
CA ASP A 358 -8.66 44.28 -19.13
C ASP A 358 -7.75 43.05 -19.03
N ALA A 359 -8.19 42.01 -18.30
CA ALA A 359 -7.48 40.75 -18.14
C ALA A 359 -7.95 39.65 -19.11
N GLU A 360 -8.80 39.98 -20.10
CA GLU A 360 -9.28 39.01 -21.08
C GLU A 360 -8.11 38.32 -21.82
N GLY A 361 -8.15 36.98 -21.87
CA GLY A 361 -7.13 36.19 -22.56
C GLY A 361 -5.78 36.13 -21.85
N CYS A 362 -5.68 36.57 -20.58
CA CYS A 362 -4.42 36.58 -19.85
C CYS A 362 -3.84 35.17 -19.65
N PHE A 363 -4.68 34.13 -19.56
CA PHE A 363 -4.20 32.76 -19.38
C PHE A 363 -3.79 32.11 -20.71
N ALA A 364 -4.42 32.47 -21.82
CA ALA A 364 -3.93 32.12 -23.16
C ALA A 364 -2.53 32.72 -23.40
N GLN A 365 -2.32 33.99 -23.00
CA GLN A 365 -1.00 34.62 -23.08
C GLN A 365 0.02 33.94 -22.16
N PHE A 366 -0.39 33.50 -20.96
CA PHE A 366 0.46 32.70 -20.07
C PHE A 366 0.98 31.44 -20.78
N PHE A 367 0.12 30.70 -21.48
CA PHE A 367 0.55 29.49 -22.18
C PHE A 367 1.43 29.76 -23.41
N VAL A 368 1.20 30.86 -24.14
CA VAL A 368 2.11 31.29 -25.21
C VAL A 368 3.53 31.52 -24.67
N LYS A 369 3.65 32.07 -23.47
CA LYS A 369 4.95 32.30 -22.81
C LYS A 369 5.57 31.03 -22.22
N GLU A 370 4.77 30.20 -21.56
CA GLU A 370 5.27 29.02 -20.85
C GLU A 370 5.50 27.82 -21.76
N LEU A 371 4.72 27.65 -22.82
CA LEU A 371 4.82 26.54 -23.77
C LEU A 371 4.86 27.04 -25.24
N PRO A 372 5.83 27.88 -25.65
CA PRO A 372 5.85 28.52 -26.97
C PRO A 372 5.96 27.56 -28.16
N LYS A 373 6.28 26.29 -27.92
CA LYS A 373 6.40 25.24 -28.94
C LYS A 373 5.16 24.36 -29.06
N HIS A 374 4.13 24.59 -28.24
CA HIS A 374 2.91 23.79 -28.21
C HIS A 374 1.69 24.71 -28.23
N THR A 375 0.69 24.35 -29.03
CA THR A 375 -0.60 25.06 -29.01
C THR A 375 -1.42 24.55 -27.82
N VAL A 376 -1.80 25.46 -26.93
CA VAL A 376 -2.78 25.20 -25.87
C VAL A 376 -4.08 25.86 -26.28
N HIS A 377 -5.14 25.07 -26.39
CA HIS A 377 -6.44 25.54 -26.85
C HIS A 377 -7.20 26.18 -25.68
N PRO A 378 -7.57 27.47 -25.76
CA PRO A 378 -8.37 28.12 -24.75
C PRO A 378 -9.77 27.52 -24.67
N PRO A 379 -10.45 27.61 -23.52
CA PRO A 379 -11.78 27.06 -23.33
C PRO A 379 -12.81 27.85 -24.16
N SER A 380 -13.17 27.37 -25.35
CA SER A 380 -14.23 27.95 -26.17
C SER A 380 -15.56 27.19 -26.02
N GLU A 381 -15.48 25.86 -26.09
CA GLU A 381 -16.57 24.90 -25.93
C GLU A 381 -16.12 23.69 -25.10
N PHE A 382 -17.07 22.92 -24.57
CA PHE A 382 -16.76 21.71 -23.83
C PHE A 382 -16.11 20.66 -24.75
N THR A 383 -14.85 20.36 -24.50
CA THR A 383 -14.10 19.36 -25.26
C THR A 383 -13.56 18.28 -24.33
N PRO A 384 -14.01 17.01 -24.43
CA PRO A 384 -13.50 15.95 -23.56
C PRO A 384 -11.98 15.76 -23.70
N ALA A 385 -11.31 15.57 -22.58
CA ALA A 385 -9.90 15.17 -22.52
C ALA A 385 -9.74 13.76 -21.93
N ASP A 386 -8.61 13.13 -22.26
CA ASP A 386 -8.28 11.79 -21.78
C ASP A 386 -7.57 11.86 -20.42
N LEU A 387 -6.80 12.91 -20.15
CA LEU A 387 -6.10 13.14 -18.88
C LEU A 387 -6.37 14.55 -18.35
N ALA A 388 -6.28 14.73 -17.04
CA ALA A 388 -6.28 16.05 -16.42
C ALA A 388 -5.05 16.24 -15.54
N ILE A 389 -4.32 17.34 -15.73
CA ILE A 389 -3.32 17.82 -14.78
C ILE A 389 -3.93 19.04 -14.12
N LEU A 390 -3.93 19.11 -12.80
CA LEU A 390 -4.66 20.10 -12.01
C LEU A 390 -3.76 20.64 -10.89
N GLY A 391 -3.95 21.91 -10.53
CA GLY A 391 -3.38 22.50 -9.33
C GLY A 391 -4.48 22.79 -8.31
N LEU A 392 -4.17 22.64 -7.02
CA LEU A 392 -5.11 23.04 -5.95
C LEU A 392 -4.88 24.51 -5.56
N GLY A 393 -5.92 25.33 -5.64
CA GLY A 393 -5.93 26.72 -5.16
C GLY A 393 -5.91 26.83 -3.63
N MET A 394 -5.57 28.00 -3.08
CA MET A 394 -5.50 28.20 -1.62
C MET A 394 -6.86 28.06 -0.91
N ASN A 395 -7.96 28.34 -1.60
CA ASN A 395 -9.32 28.12 -1.12
C ASN A 395 -9.92 26.78 -1.61
N GLY A 396 -9.11 25.95 -2.26
CA GLY A 396 -9.46 24.61 -2.69
C GLY A 396 -10.28 24.53 -3.96
N HIS A 397 -10.33 25.61 -4.74
CA HIS A 397 -10.77 25.53 -6.13
C HIS A 397 -9.79 24.71 -6.97
N VAL A 398 -10.30 24.21 -8.09
CA VAL A 398 -9.51 23.63 -9.17
C VAL A 398 -9.99 24.27 -10.46
N ALA A 399 -9.08 24.87 -11.24
CA ALA A 399 -9.46 25.88 -12.25
C ALA A 399 -10.34 26.97 -11.60
N PHE A 400 -11.30 27.57 -12.31
CA PHE A 400 -12.27 28.49 -11.68
C PHE A 400 -13.53 27.77 -11.17
N HIS A 401 -13.43 26.48 -10.80
CA HIS A 401 -14.55 25.81 -10.11
C HIS A 401 -14.58 26.20 -8.64
N GLU A 402 -15.18 27.34 -8.37
CA GLU A 402 -15.15 28.02 -7.08
C GLU A 402 -16.31 27.63 -6.14
N PRO A 403 -16.14 27.82 -4.82
CA PRO A 403 -17.22 27.59 -3.86
C PRO A 403 -18.50 28.35 -4.22
N GLY A 404 -19.62 27.62 -4.29
CA GLY A 404 -20.93 28.17 -4.71
C GLY A 404 -21.35 27.75 -6.13
N VAL A 405 -20.43 27.23 -6.94
CA VAL A 405 -20.77 26.55 -8.20
C VAL A 405 -21.15 25.08 -7.91
N PRO A 406 -22.25 24.56 -8.49
CA PRO A 406 -22.68 23.17 -8.26
C PRO A 406 -21.62 22.14 -8.66
N LEU A 407 -21.47 21.05 -7.90
CA LEU A 407 -20.47 20.02 -8.16
C LEU A 407 -20.61 19.38 -9.56
N GLU A 408 -21.84 19.32 -10.06
CA GLU A 408 -22.26 18.77 -11.35
C GLU A 408 -21.90 19.69 -12.53
N PHE A 409 -21.40 20.90 -12.24
CA PHE A 409 -20.93 21.85 -13.24
C PHE A 409 -19.80 21.23 -14.06
N ASN A 410 -20.02 21.18 -15.38
CA ASN A 410 -19.06 20.59 -16.32
C ASN A 410 -18.19 21.66 -16.96
N PHE A 411 -18.81 22.64 -17.60
CA PHE A 411 -18.13 23.68 -18.36
C PHE A 411 -19.07 24.85 -18.59
N GLY A 412 -18.54 26.06 -18.56
CA GLY A 412 -19.31 27.25 -18.86
C GLY A 412 -18.67 28.50 -18.25
N ASN A 413 -19.46 29.57 -18.22
CA ASN A 413 -19.04 30.81 -17.58
C ASN A 413 -19.35 30.78 -16.09
N VAL A 414 -18.45 31.35 -15.29
CA VAL A 414 -18.59 31.56 -13.85
C VAL A 414 -18.20 33.00 -13.50
N LEU A 415 -18.72 33.51 -12.39
CA LEU A 415 -18.30 34.79 -11.85
C LEU A 415 -17.19 34.52 -10.84
N ILE A 416 -16.06 35.22 -10.99
CA ILE A 416 -14.92 35.08 -10.09
C ILE A 416 -15.27 35.65 -8.71
N THR A 417 -15.03 34.87 -7.65
CA THR A 417 -15.24 35.28 -6.26
C THR A 417 -14.27 36.39 -5.85
N PRO A 418 -14.62 37.21 -4.84
CA PRO A 418 -13.74 38.27 -4.34
C PRO A 418 -12.34 37.77 -3.93
N GLU A 419 -12.23 36.55 -3.42
CA GLU A 419 -10.97 35.96 -2.99
C GLU A 419 -10.03 35.68 -4.17
N THR A 420 -10.52 34.97 -5.20
CA THR A 420 -9.74 34.71 -6.42
C THR A 420 -9.44 36.02 -7.17
N ALA A 421 -10.40 36.94 -7.23
CA ALA A 421 -10.22 38.25 -7.86
C ALA A 421 -9.06 39.03 -7.23
N THR A 422 -8.95 38.99 -5.89
CA THR A 422 -7.84 39.61 -5.16
C THR A 422 -6.50 38.97 -5.51
N GLN A 423 -6.45 37.64 -5.67
CA GLN A 423 -5.21 36.93 -6.05
C GLN A 423 -4.76 37.22 -7.48
N LEU A 424 -5.72 37.47 -8.37
CA LEU A 424 -5.46 37.78 -9.78
C LEU A 424 -5.36 39.28 -10.09
N GLU A 425 -5.56 40.13 -9.09
CA GLU A 425 -5.60 41.59 -9.23
C GLU A 425 -6.64 42.08 -10.26
N ILE A 426 -7.82 41.42 -10.29
CA ILE A 426 -8.95 41.75 -11.16
C ILE A 426 -10.20 42.16 -10.36
N PRO A 427 -11.21 42.79 -10.98
CA PRO A 427 -12.48 43.07 -10.31
C PRO A 427 -13.20 41.80 -9.85
N ALA A 428 -13.79 41.82 -8.66
CA ALA A 428 -14.68 40.75 -8.22
C ALA A 428 -15.93 40.68 -9.11
N GLY A 429 -16.37 39.47 -9.44
CA GLY A 429 -17.48 39.25 -10.37
C GLY A 429 -17.09 39.32 -11.84
N THR A 430 -15.80 39.44 -12.18
CA THR A 430 -15.33 39.25 -13.56
C THR A 430 -15.75 37.87 -14.08
N LEU A 431 -16.27 37.84 -15.30
CA LEU A 431 -16.68 36.63 -15.99
C LEU A 431 -15.45 35.84 -16.45
N ALA A 432 -15.41 34.58 -16.05
CA ALA A 432 -14.42 33.62 -16.49
C ALA A 432 -15.10 32.41 -17.11
N ARG A 433 -14.39 31.69 -17.97
CA ARG A 433 -14.84 30.43 -18.54
C ARG A 433 -13.96 29.30 -18.04
N THR A 434 -14.59 28.24 -17.55
CA THR A 434 -13.86 27.15 -16.88
C THR A 434 -14.50 25.80 -17.06
N TYR A 435 -13.70 24.75 -16.87
CA TYR A 435 -14.16 23.40 -16.59
C TYR A 435 -14.39 23.23 -15.09
N GLY A 436 -15.35 22.37 -14.74
CA GLY A 436 -15.65 21.97 -13.37
C GLY A 436 -15.18 20.57 -13.01
N VAL A 437 -15.32 20.22 -11.74
CA VAL A 437 -14.90 18.91 -11.20
C VAL A 437 -15.64 17.76 -11.90
N ALA A 438 -16.91 17.92 -12.26
CA ALA A 438 -17.64 16.90 -13.02
C ALA A 438 -17.04 16.62 -14.40
N ALA A 439 -16.35 17.59 -15.02
CA ALA A 439 -15.63 17.35 -16.27
C ALA A 439 -14.31 16.61 -16.04
N PHE A 440 -13.60 16.93 -14.95
CA PHE A 440 -12.35 16.25 -14.59
C PHE A 440 -12.61 14.79 -14.20
N LEU A 441 -13.70 14.50 -13.50
CA LEU A 441 -14.09 13.13 -13.12
C LEU A 441 -14.40 12.21 -14.32
N LYS A 442 -14.54 12.76 -15.53
CA LYS A 442 -14.76 12.01 -16.77
C LYS A 442 -13.48 11.63 -17.50
N THR A 443 -12.31 12.10 -17.06
CA THR A 443 -11.04 11.72 -17.68
C THR A 443 -10.67 10.27 -17.32
N ARG A 444 -9.60 9.75 -17.91
CA ARG A 444 -9.08 8.42 -17.61
C ARG A 444 -8.08 8.45 -16.45
N ALA A 445 -7.40 9.58 -16.24
CA ALA A 445 -6.53 9.81 -15.09
C ALA A 445 -6.46 11.31 -14.74
N ILE A 446 -6.22 11.58 -13.46
CA ILE A 446 -6.08 12.92 -12.89
C ILE A 446 -4.76 13.01 -12.13
N LEU A 447 -3.96 14.02 -12.41
CA LEU A 447 -2.82 14.43 -11.61
C LEU A 447 -3.18 15.72 -10.87
N LEU A 448 -3.29 15.67 -9.55
CA LEU A 448 -3.46 16.84 -8.69
C LEU A 448 -2.12 17.21 -8.05
N VAL A 449 -1.65 18.43 -8.31
CA VAL A 449 -0.40 18.96 -7.72
C VAL A 449 -0.75 19.94 -6.60
N VAL A 450 -0.26 19.64 -5.40
CA VAL A 450 -0.46 20.45 -4.20
C VAL A 450 0.89 20.74 -3.56
N VAL A 451 1.53 21.84 -3.96
CA VAL A 451 2.89 22.17 -3.54
C VAL A 451 2.98 23.55 -2.90
N GLY A 452 3.89 23.68 -1.93
CA GLY A 452 4.14 24.88 -1.16
C GLY A 452 3.40 24.89 0.18
N GLU A 453 4.15 25.18 1.25
CA GLU A 453 3.70 25.19 2.64
C GLU A 453 2.41 26.01 2.89
N ARG A 454 2.20 27.09 2.13
CA ARG A 454 1.00 27.93 2.22
C ARG A 454 -0.31 27.19 1.91
N LYS A 455 -0.23 26.00 1.28
CA LYS A 455 -1.39 25.17 0.94
C LYS A 455 -1.66 24.06 1.96
N ARG A 456 -0.93 24.02 3.09
CA ARG A 456 -1.07 22.96 4.09
C ARG A 456 -2.50 22.79 4.59
N ASP A 457 -3.16 23.88 4.96
CA ASP A 457 -4.50 23.80 5.57
C ASP A 457 -5.55 23.30 4.57
N VAL A 458 -5.52 23.82 3.34
CA VAL A 458 -6.42 23.35 2.28
C VAL A 458 -6.10 21.91 1.86
N PHE A 459 -4.83 21.53 1.86
CA PHE A 459 -4.42 20.16 1.58
C PHE A 459 -4.87 19.19 2.67
N LYS A 460 -4.78 19.58 3.94
CA LYS A 460 -5.29 18.79 5.06
C LYS A 460 -6.80 18.55 4.93
N ARG A 461 -7.57 19.59 4.62
CA ARG A 461 -9.01 19.46 4.37
C ARG A 461 -9.33 18.54 3.19
N PHE A 462 -8.55 18.64 2.10
CA PHE A 462 -8.65 17.74 0.96
C PHE A 462 -8.36 16.29 1.35
N MET A 463 -7.34 16.05 2.19
CA MET A 463 -6.99 14.73 2.72
C MET A 463 -8.09 14.14 3.63
N GLU A 464 -8.72 14.98 4.43
CA GLU A 464 -9.86 14.62 5.29
C GLU A 464 -11.18 14.43 4.50
N ARG A 465 -11.14 14.60 3.17
CA ARG A 465 -12.30 14.52 2.27
C ARG A 465 -13.43 15.46 2.71
N ASP A 466 -13.06 16.68 3.11
CA ASP A 466 -14.01 17.71 3.50
C ASP A 466 -14.99 17.96 2.35
N ARG A 467 -16.28 17.68 2.59
CA ARG A 467 -17.36 17.83 1.60
C ARG A 467 -17.65 19.27 1.23
N ALA A 468 -17.23 20.24 2.05
CA ALA A 468 -17.32 21.66 1.72
C ALA A 468 -16.24 22.08 0.69
N LEU A 469 -15.25 21.23 0.44
CA LEU A 469 -14.19 21.46 -0.53
C LEU A 469 -14.52 20.74 -1.84
N LEU A 470 -14.82 21.49 -2.91
CA LEU A 470 -15.18 20.89 -4.21
C LEU A 470 -14.09 19.95 -4.74
N ALA A 471 -12.81 20.29 -4.53
CA ALA A 471 -11.69 19.43 -4.91
C ALA A 471 -11.77 18.04 -4.27
N SER A 472 -12.34 17.87 -3.06
CA SER A 472 -12.44 16.57 -2.39
C SER A 472 -13.22 15.54 -3.21
N ALA A 473 -14.12 15.96 -4.10
CA ALA A 473 -14.83 15.03 -4.99
C ALA A 473 -13.89 14.33 -6.00
N LEU A 474 -12.67 14.86 -6.25
CA LEU A 474 -11.67 14.18 -7.07
C LEU A 474 -11.27 12.81 -6.50
N TRP A 475 -11.44 12.57 -5.19
CA TRP A 475 -11.24 11.25 -4.58
C TRP A 475 -12.18 10.17 -5.12
N GLU A 476 -13.28 10.56 -5.77
CA GLU A 476 -14.17 9.62 -6.46
C GLU A 476 -13.57 9.12 -7.79
N HIS A 477 -12.53 9.78 -8.30
CA HIS A 477 -11.88 9.39 -9.54
C HIS A 477 -11.06 8.12 -9.35
N SER A 478 -11.34 7.11 -10.17
CA SER A 478 -10.69 5.81 -10.09
C SER A 478 -9.27 5.79 -10.66
N ASP A 479 -8.61 6.92 -10.91
CA ASP A 479 -7.19 7.07 -11.28
C ASP A 479 -6.68 8.48 -10.98
N LEU A 480 -6.74 8.84 -9.70
CA LEU A 480 -6.17 10.07 -9.16
C LEU A 480 -4.72 9.82 -8.71
N THR A 481 -3.84 10.77 -8.97
CA THR A 481 -2.50 10.84 -8.40
C THR A 481 -2.32 12.22 -7.79
N VAL A 482 -1.90 12.28 -6.54
CA VAL A 482 -1.67 13.52 -5.81
C VAL A 482 -0.17 13.66 -5.57
N LEU A 483 0.44 14.72 -6.09
CA LEU A 483 1.84 15.06 -5.83
C LEU A 483 1.91 16.24 -4.86
N THR A 484 2.70 16.08 -3.79
CA THR A 484 2.88 17.14 -2.79
C THR A 484 4.30 17.15 -2.23
N ASP A 485 4.74 18.33 -1.80
CA ASP A 485 5.94 18.54 -0.97
C ASP A 485 5.58 18.85 0.50
N ILE A 486 4.29 18.86 0.83
CA ILE A 486 3.78 19.19 2.16
C ILE A 486 3.78 17.94 3.02
N ASP A 487 4.53 17.97 4.11
CA ASP A 487 4.54 16.86 5.07
C ASP A 487 3.36 16.94 6.04
N THR A 488 2.28 16.23 5.75
CA THR A 488 1.17 16.07 6.69
C THR A 488 1.43 14.84 7.54
N ALA A 489 1.99 15.02 8.75
CA ALA A 489 1.92 13.98 9.78
C ALA A 489 0.43 13.74 10.09
N LEU A 490 -0.11 12.67 9.52
CA LEU A 490 -1.46 12.15 9.76
C LEU A 490 -1.31 10.68 10.09
#